data_AF-A0A7R9HFC9-F1
#
_entry.id   AF-A0A7R9HFC9-F1
#
_cell.length_a   1.000
_cell.length_b   1.000
_cell.length_c   1.000
_cell.angle_alpha   90.00
_cell.angle_beta   90.00
_cell.angle_gamma   90.00
#
_symmetry.space_group_name_H-M   'P 1'
#
loop_
_entity.id
_entity.type
_entity.pdbx_description
1 polymer ?
#
loop_
_entity_poly.entity_id
_entity_poly.type
_entity_poly.pdbx_seq_one_letter_code
_entity_poly.pdbx_strand_id
1 'polypeptide(L)'
;MYGVTSNQTVAEVTLCPQERCPGDIARYNDIIQHETIRVAVCGMLDNDTHLNIPEALQEVMEKTFLEFYDYYEATANKKLHLHGQHMLDPFGDERGVFQYKTVLARLQMLRTKYSARSASKVDKSSDNECSSDDSDLDQSSELVTTS
;
A
#
# COMPACT_ATOMS: atom_id res chain seq x y z
N MET A 1 54.89 44.53 12.84
CA MET A 1 54.63 43.14 13.26
C MET A 1 53.11 42.93 13.25
N TYR A 2 52.53 42.63 12.08
CA TYR A 2 51.13 42.22 11.96
C TYR A 2 51.14 40.70 11.73
N GLY A 3 50.81 39.93 12.76
CA GLY A 3 50.61 38.48 12.66
C GLY A 3 49.15 38.21 12.32
N VAL A 4 48.87 37.91 11.06
CA VAL A 4 47.53 37.56 10.57
C VAL A 4 47.26 36.09 10.90
N THR A 5 46.14 35.92 11.59
CA THR A 5 45.32 34.75 11.93
C THR A 5 45.52 33.46 11.14
N SER A 6 45.58 32.36 11.92
CA SER A 6 45.37 30.97 11.51
C SER A 6 44.17 30.81 10.58
N ASN A 7 44.41 30.31 9.38
CA ASN A 7 43.36 29.72 8.56
C ASN A 7 43.20 28.27 8.98
N GLN A 8 42.30 28.06 9.94
CA GLN A 8 41.72 26.75 10.20
C GLN A 8 40.91 26.38 8.94
N THR A 9 41.45 25.45 8.16
CA THR A 9 40.71 24.77 7.11
C THR A 9 39.53 24.06 7.76
N VAL A 10 38.36 24.67 7.67
CA VAL A 10 37.07 24.00 7.86
C VAL A 10 37.06 22.86 6.84
N ALA A 11 37.26 21.64 7.34
CA ALA A 11 36.94 20.45 6.58
C ALA A 11 35.46 20.54 6.28
N GLU A 12 35.14 20.90 5.04
CA GLU A 12 33.81 20.81 4.48
C GLU A 12 33.44 19.33 4.56
N VAL A 13 32.70 18.96 5.61
CA VAL A 13 32.09 17.65 5.74
C VAL A 13 31.06 17.59 4.63
N THR A 14 31.48 17.10 3.47
CA THR A 14 30.57 16.61 2.45
C THR A 14 29.75 15.51 3.13
N LEU A 15 28.54 15.86 3.58
CA LEU A 15 27.55 14.92 4.07
C LEU A 15 27.09 14.09 2.86
N CYS A 16 27.91 13.13 2.44
CA CYS A 16 27.42 12.04 1.61
C CYS A 16 26.31 11.36 2.43
N PRO A 17 25.08 11.21 1.91
CA PRO A 17 24.04 10.43 2.56
C PRO A 17 24.44 8.95 2.47
N GLN A 18 25.37 8.55 3.33
CA GLN A 18 25.94 7.23 3.39
C GLN A 18 25.62 6.62 4.75
N GLU A 19 25.31 5.32 4.75
CA GLU A 19 25.04 4.61 5.99
C GLU A 19 26.23 4.66 6.96
N ARG A 20 25.95 4.79 8.26
CA ARG A 20 26.98 4.84 9.30
C ARG A 20 27.71 3.52 9.41
N CYS A 21 26.97 2.42 9.36
CA CYS A 21 27.47 1.06 9.34
C CYS A 21 26.89 0.31 8.13
N PRO A 22 27.66 -0.62 7.52
CA PRO A 22 27.15 -1.43 6.43
C PRO A 22 25.83 -2.14 6.77
N GLY A 23 24.85 -2.00 5.89
CA GLY A 23 23.54 -2.62 6.01
C GLY A 23 22.56 -1.93 6.96
N ASP A 24 22.87 -0.74 7.50
CA ASP A 24 21.92 0.05 8.29
C ASP A 24 20.67 0.36 7.48
N ILE A 25 20.84 0.77 6.21
CA ILE A 25 19.72 1.11 5.33
C ILE A 25 18.85 -0.12 5.09
N ALA A 26 19.46 -1.28 4.84
CA ALA A 26 18.73 -2.52 4.60
C ALA A 26 17.94 -2.97 5.84
N ARG A 27 18.55 -2.91 7.04
CA ARG A 27 17.88 -3.25 8.30
C ARG A 27 16.72 -2.30 8.59
N TYR A 28 16.92 -1.00 8.42
CA TYR A 28 15.88 -0.01 8.64
C TYR A 28 14.72 -0.20 7.65
N ASN A 29 15.01 -0.45 6.37
CA ASN A 29 13.98 -0.74 5.37
C ASN A 29 13.15 -1.97 5.72
N ASP A 30 13.77 -3.03 6.25
CA ASP A 30 13.06 -4.22 6.70
C ASP A 30 12.12 -3.92 7.89
N ILE A 31 12.57 -3.08 8.83
CA ILE A 31 11.76 -2.60 9.96
C ILE A 31 10.56 -1.80 9.45
N ILE A 32 10.79 -0.82 8.57
CA ILE A 32 9.73 0.02 8.03
C ILE A 32 8.73 -0.80 7.22
N GLN A 33 9.20 -1.74 6.40
CA GLN A 33 8.34 -2.62 5.63
C GLN A 33 7.47 -3.49 6.55
N HIS A 34 8.06 -4.07 7.61
CA HIS A 34 7.30 -4.84 8.60
C HIS A 34 6.21 -3.99 9.26
N GLU A 35 6.59 -2.82 9.79
CA GLU A 35 5.66 -1.95 10.52
C GLU A 35 4.57 -1.38 9.63
N THR A 36 4.87 -1.10 8.37
CA THR A 36 3.88 -0.68 7.37
C THR A 36 2.81 -1.75 7.18
N ILE A 37 3.20 -3.01 6.97
CA ILE A 37 2.23 -4.10 6.79
C ILE A 37 1.46 -4.37 8.09
N ARG A 38 2.15 -4.36 9.24
CA ARG A 38 1.53 -4.66 10.54
C ARG A 38 0.53 -3.59 10.96
N VAL A 39 0.89 -2.32 10.86
CA VAL A 39 0.10 -1.21 11.40
C VAL A 39 -0.75 -0.58 10.31
N ALA A 40 -0.13 -0.12 9.23
CA ALA A 40 -0.83 0.67 8.22
C ALA A 40 -1.71 -0.18 7.30
N VAL A 41 -1.43 -1.48 7.16
CA VAL A 41 -2.31 -2.41 6.42
C VAL A 41 -3.21 -3.16 7.40
N CYS A 42 -2.66 -4.08 8.21
CA CYS A 42 -3.48 -4.93 9.07
C CYS A 42 -4.22 -4.10 10.14
N GLY A 43 -3.50 -3.23 10.86
CA GLY A 43 -4.09 -2.41 11.92
C GLY A 43 -5.16 -1.43 11.42
N MET A 44 -5.01 -0.91 10.20
CA MET A 44 -6.01 -0.01 9.63
C MET A 44 -7.27 -0.74 9.15
N LEU A 45 -7.13 -1.94 8.58
CA LEU A 45 -8.25 -2.76 8.14
C LEU A 45 -9.02 -3.38 9.33
N ASP A 46 -8.32 -3.79 10.38
CA ASP A 46 -8.93 -4.23 11.64
C ASP A 46 -9.49 -3.05 12.46
N ASN A 47 -9.11 -1.81 12.12
CA ASN A 47 -9.40 -0.59 12.86
C ASN A 47 -8.94 -0.66 14.33
N ASP A 48 -7.71 -1.15 14.55
CA ASP A 48 -7.08 -1.28 15.88
C ASP A 48 -7.03 0.07 16.62
N THR A 49 -6.97 1.18 15.88
CA THR A 49 -6.94 2.55 16.42
C THR A 49 -8.31 3.14 16.72
N HIS A 50 -9.40 2.40 16.48
CA HIS A 50 -10.79 2.84 16.68
C HIS A 50 -11.10 4.20 16.03
N LEU A 51 -10.60 4.41 14.81
CA LEU A 51 -10.84 5.63 14.06
C LEU A 51 -12.22 5.59 13.40
N ASN A 52 -12.87 6.75 13.35
CA ASN A 52 -14.10 6.94 12.58
C ASN A 52 -13.72 7.22 11.12
N ILE A 53 -13.47 6.15 10.36
CA ILE A 53 -13.12 6.23 8.94
C ILE A 53 -14.42 6.36 8.12
N PRO A 54 -14.57 7.37 7.25
CA PRO A 54 -15.72 7.47 6.34
C PRO A 54 -15.93 6.19 5.51
N GLU A 55 -17.18 5.75 5.34
CA GLU A 55 -17.52 4.48 4.66
C GLU A 55 -16.91 4.39 3.25
N ALA A 56 -16.98 5.46 2.47
CA ALA A 56 -16.38 5.51 1.13
C ALA A 56 -14.86 5.24 1.14
N LEU A 57 -14.13 5.70 2.16
CA LEU A 57 -12.70 5.42 2.30
C LEU A 57 -12.44 3.99 2.75
N GLN A 58 -13.31 3.42 3.61
CA GLN A 58 -13.21 2.01 3.99
C GLN A 58 -13.39 1.10 2.78
N GLU A 59 -14.38 1.37 1.91
CA GLU A 59 -14.60 0.57 0.71
C GLU A 59 -13.40 0.59 -0.24
N VAL A 60 -12.79 1.77 -0.43
CA VAL A 60 -11.57 1.91 -1.24
C VAL A 60 -10.40 1.16 -0.59
N MET A 61 -10.24 1.24 0.73
CA MET A 61 -9.21 0.48 1.46
C MET A 61 -9.39 -1.03 1.29
N GLU A 62 -10.62 -1.54 1.43
CA GLU A 62 -10.92 -2.97 1.27
C GLU A 62 -10.64 -3.46 -0.15
N LYS A 63 -11.04 -2.68 -1.15
CA LYS A 63 -10.79 -3.00 -2.57
C LYS A 63 -9.29 -3.01 -2.87
N THR A 64 -8.57 -1.95 -2.53
CA THR A 64 -7.13 -1.83 -2.79
C THR A 64 -6.34 -2.88 -2.01
N PHE A 65 -6.76 -3.23 -0.79
CA PHE A 65 -6.16 -4.32 -0.04
C PHE A 65 -6.22 -5.66 -0.80
N LEU A 66 -7.36 -6.01 -1.39
CA LEU A 66 -7.52 -7.24 -2.16
C LEU A 66 -6.65 -7.22 -3.43
N GLU A 67 -6.53 -6.07 -4.09
CA GLU A 67 -5.67 -5.90 -5.28
C GLU A 67 -4.18 -6.08 -4.94
N PHE A 68 -3.73 -5.64 -3.77
CA PHE A 68 -2.34 -5.75 -3.33
C PHE A 68 -2.05 -6.95 -2.43
N TYR A 69 -3.01 -7.84 -2.19
CA TYR A 69 -2.87 -8.95 -1.25
C TYR A 69 -1.65 -9.84 -1.56
N ASP A 70 -1.48 -10.24 -2.83
CA ASP A 70 -0.40 -11.13 -3.24
C ASP A 70 0.98 -10.51 -2.98
N TYR A 71 1.09 -9.18 -3.10
CA TYR A 71 2.32 -8.45 -2.78
C TYR A 71 2.63 -8.50 -1.28
N TYR A 72 1.63 -8.28 -0.42
CA TYR A 72 1.80 -8.35 1.03
C TYR A 72 2.16 -9.76 1.48
N GLU A 73 1.47 -10.78 0.96
CA GLU A 73 1.72 -12.18 1.27
C GLU A 73 3.12 -12.62 0.81
N ALA A 74 3.53 -12.28 -0.42
CA ALA A 74 4.86 -12.59 -0.93
C ALA A 74 5.96 -11.90 -0.10
N THR A 75 5.76 -10.63 0.27
CA THR A 75 6.70 -9.86 1.09
C THR A 75 6.87 -10.49 2.48
N ALA A 76 5.77 -10.84 3.15
CA ALA A 76 5.81 -11.44 4.47
C ALA A 76 6.41 -12.86 4.45
N ASN A 77 6.12 -13.66 3.42
CA ASN A 77 6.73 -14.99 3.24
C ASN A 77 8.25 -14.91 2.99
N LYS A 78 8.70 -13.97 2.14
CA LYS A 78 10.13 -13.77 1.86
C LYS A 78 10.93 -13.45 3.12
N LYS A 79 10.33 -12.74 4.07
CA LYS A 79 10.96 -12.29 5.33
C LYS A 79 10.60 -13.16 6.54
N LEU A 80 9.98 -14.32 6.33
CA LEU A 80 9.57 -15.21 7.41
C LEU A 80 10.74 -15.68 8.29
N HIS A 81 11.95 -15.78 7.72
CA HIS A 81 13.18 -16.14 8.43
C HIS A 81 13.61 -15.10 9.49
N LEU A 82 13.12 -13.86 9.41
CA LEU A 82 13.37 -12.82 10.41
C LEU A 82 12.44 -12.93 11.62
N HIS A 83 11.41 -13.79 11.58
CA HIS A 83 10.45 -13.90 12.67
C HIS A 83 11.13 -14.23 14.01
N GLY A 84 10.78 -13.47 15.05
CA GLY A 84 11.35 -13.58 16.39
C GLY A 84 12.70 -12.87 16.58
N GLN A 85 13.31 -12.33 15.50
CA GLN A 85 14.52 -11.53 15.62
C GLN A 85 14.20 -10.11 16.10
N HIS A 86 15.12 -9.52 16.85
CA HIS A 86 15.02 -8.13 17.31
C HIS A 86 15.18 -7.15 16.15
N MET A 87 14.34 -6.11 16.14
CA MET A 87 14.48 -4.98 15.23
C MET A 87 15.63 -4.08 15.71
N LEU A 88 16.71 -4.07 14.94
CA LEU A 88 17.88 -3.23 15.22
C LEU A 88 17.76 -1.92 14.42
N ASP A 89 17.14 -0.91 15.05
CA ASP A 89 17.00 0.42 14.47
C ASP A 89 18.35 1.18 14.51
N PRO A 90 18.91 1.64 13.37
CA PRO A 90 20.14 2.43 13.33
C PRO A 90 20.07 3.77 14.09
N PHE A 91 18.87 4.25 14.42
CA PHE A 91 18.64 5.47 15.19
C PHE A 91 18.53 5.23 16.70
N GLY A 92 18.53 3.97 17.15
CA GLY A 92 18.54 3.60 18.57
C GLY A 92 17.16 3.42 19.20
N ASP A 93 16.07 3.46 18.42
CA ASP A 93 14.72 3.21 18.92
C ASP A 93 14.46 1.72 19.15
N GLU A 94 13.88 1.37 20.30
CA GLU A 94 13.42 0.02 20.59
C GLU A 94 12.07 -0.25 19.90
N ARG A 95 12.08 -1.01 18.79
CA ARG A 95 10.86 -1.35 18.02
C ARG A 95 10.31 -2.76 18.28
N GLY A 96 10.98 -3.55 19.13
CA GLY A 96 10.57 -4.91 19.48
C GLY A 96 11.12 -5.98 18.54
N VAL A 97 10.29 -6.96 18.18
CA VAL A 97 10.68 -8.15 17.40
C VAL A 97 9.82 -8.31 16.15
N PHE A 98 10.39 -8.87 15.09
CA PHE A 98 9.65 -9.17 13.86
C PHE A 98 8.62 -10.28 14.08
N GLN A 99 7.36 -10.03 13.69
CA GLN A 99 6.23 -10.94 13.90
C GLN A 99 5.57 -11.39 12.59
N TYR A 100 6.39 -11.74 11.58
CA TYR A 100 5.88 -12.13 10.25
C TYR A 100 4.85 -13.27 10.25
N LYS A 101 4.95 -14.26 11.15
CA LYS A 101 3.92 -15.32 11.28
C LYS A 101 2.56 -14.74 11.67
N THR A 102 2.54 -13.84 12.65
CA THR A 102 1.33 -13.16 13.12
C THR A 102 0.76 -12.26 12.02
N VAL A 103 1.62 -11.53 11.31
CA VAL A 103 1.23 -10.68 10.19
C VAL A 103 0.59 -11.50 9.06
N LEU A 104 1.19 -12.63 8.67
CA LEU A 104 0.62 -13.53 7.65
C LEU A 104 -0.76 -14.05 8.05
N ALA A 105 -0.92 -14.50 9.30
CA ALA A 105 -2.21 -14.96 9.79
C ALA A 105 -3.27 -13.85 9.72
N ARG A 106 -2.91 -12.61 10.09
CA ARG A 106 -3.81 -11.45 9.98
C ARG A 106 -4.20 -11.16 8.53
N LEU A 107 -3.24 -11.13 7.61
CA LEU A 107 -3.49 -10.92 6.18
C LEU A 107 -4.48 -11.95 5.64
N GLN A 108 -4.28 -13.23 5.95
CA GLN A 108 -5.16 -14.31 5.49
C GLN A 108 -6.59 -14.17 6.04
N MET A 109 -6.73 -13.86 7.33
CA MET A 109 -8.05 -13.60 7.94
C MET A 109 -8.76 -12.41 7.29
N LEU A 110 -8.03 -11.32 7.04
CA LEU A 110 -8.57 -10.13 6.37
C LEU A 110 -9.02 -10.44 4.94
N ARG A 111 -8.23 -11.21 4.17
CA ARG A 111 -8.61 -11.65 2.83
C ARG A 111 -9.93 -12.42 2.85
N THR A 112 -10.05 -13.43 3.72
CA THR A 112 -11.29 -14.20 3.84
C THR A 112 -12.48 -13.31 4.19
N LYS A 113 -12.31 -12.38 5.14
CA LYS A 113 -13.34 -11.42 5.57
C LYS A 113 -13.83 -10.54 4.41
N TYR A 114 -12.90 -9.94 3.65
CA TYR A 114 -13.27 -8.99 2.60
C TYR A 114 -13.68 -9.66 1.29
N SER A 115 -13.14 -10.83 0.94
CA SER A 115 -13.61 -11.59 -0.21
C SER A 115 -15.05 -12.09 -0.03
N ALA A 116 -15.45 -12.46 1.19
CA ALA A 116 -16.84 -12.80 1.48
C ALA A 116 -17.78 -11.59 1.36
N ARG A 117 -17.33 -10.42 1.84
CA ARG A 117 -18.11 -9.17 1.77
C ARG A 117 -18.28 -8.70 0.32
N SER A 118 -17.25 -8.80 -0.52
CA SER A 118 -17.35 -8.43 -1.94
C SER A 118 -18.34 -9.32 -2.69
N ALA A 119 -18.40 -10.62 -2.38
CA ALA A 119 -19.38 -11.52 -2.99
C ALA A 119 -20.83 -11.15 -2.61
N SER A 120 -21.07 -10.75 -1.37
CA SER A 120 -22.43 -10.38 -0.88
C SER A 120 -23.01 -9.09 -1.46
N LYS A 121 -22.18 -8.21 -2.05
CA LYS A 121 -22.63 -6.93 -2.61
C LYS A 121 -23.14 -7.04 -4.06
N VAL A 122 -22.82 -8.14 -4.76
CA VAL A 122 -23.20 -8.33 -6.17
C VAL A 122 -24.69 -8.66 -6.35
N ASP A 123 -25.35 -9.22 -5.33
CA ASP A 123 -26.77 -9.61 -5.39
C ASP A 123 -27.76 -8.48 -5.05
N LYS A 124 -27.31 -7.23 -4.92
CA LYS A 124 -28.16 -6.08 -4.53
C LYS A 124 -28.21 -4.95 -5.57
N SER A 125 -28.05 -5.29 -6.85
CA SER A 125 -28.40 -4.42 -7.98
C SER A 125 -29.40 -5.12 -8.89
N SER A 126 -30.65 -5.23 -8.43
CA SER A 126 -31.80 -5.62 -9.25
C SER A 126 -32.42 -4.36 -9.85
N ASP A 127 -32.45 -4.34 -11.18
CA ASP A 127 -33.41 -3.69 -12.08
C ASP A 127 -33.42 -2.16 -12.16
N ASN A 128 -32.76 -1.65 -13.20
CA ASN A 128 -33.26 -0.50 -13.96
C ASN A 128 -32.96 -0.72 -15.44
N GLU A 129 -33.77 -1.58 -16.07
CA GLU A 129 -33.83 -1.70 -17.51
C GLU A 129 -34.61 -0.51 -18.08
N CYS A 130 -33.92 0.42 -18.73
CA CYS A 130 -34.56 1.40 -19.60
C CYS A 130 -34.41 0.93 -21.04
N SER A 131 -35.41 0.17 -21.50
CA SER A 131 -35.59 -0.18 -22.90
C SER A 131 -36.06 1.07 -23.65
N SER A 132 -35.17 1.69 -24.42
CA SER A 132 -35.58 2.62 -25.48
C SER A 132 -35.80 1.82 -26.76
N ASP A 133 -37.07 1.54 -27.01
CA ASP A 133 -37.63 1.18 -28.32
C ASP A 133 -37.55 2.41 -29.23
N ASP A 134 -36.75 2.33 -30.29
CA ASP A 134 -36.78 3.27 -31.40
C ASP A 134 -36.74 2.44 -32.70
N SER A 135 -37.93 2.17 -33.21
CA SER A 135 -38.13 1.72 -34.58
C SER A 135 -38.61 2.92 -35.37
N ASP A 136 -37.90 3.31 -36.43
CA ASP A 136 -38.57 3.55 -37.71
C ASP A 136 -37.60 3.62 -38.90
N LEU A 137 -37.97 2.84 -39.92
CA LEU A 137 -37.37 2.70 -41.23
C LEU A 137 -37.86 3.85 -42.13
N ASP A 138 -36.98 4.45 -42.94
CA ASP A 138 -37.33 4.66 -44.35
C ASP A 138 -36.10 4.65 -45.26
N GLN A 139 -36.23 3.89 -46.33
CA GLN A 139 -35.22 3.59 -47.34
C GLN A 139 -35.83 4.00 -48.68
N SER A 140 -35.41 5.14 -49.23
CA SER A 140 -35.77 5.55 -50.59
C SER A 140 -34.53 5.94 -51.37
N SER A 141 -34.10 5.00 -52.23
CA SER A 141 -33.26 5.21 -53.40
C SER A 141 -34.04 5.94 -54.49
N GLU A 142 -33.44 6.91 -55.20
CA GLU A 142 -33.26 6.87 -56.66
C GLU A 142 -32.48 8.09 -57.18
N LEU A 143 -31.69 7.80 -58.22
CA LEU A 143 -30.80 8.68 -58.99
C LEU A 143 -31.59 9.54 -59.98
N VAL A 144 -31.19 10.82 -60.20
CA VAL A 144 -31.34 11.46 -61.52
C VAL A 144 -30.17 12.39 -61.84
N THR A 145 -29.68 12.22 -63.06
CA THR A 145 -28.55 12.77 -63.81
C THR A 145 -28.78 14.21 -64.33
N THR A 146 -27.67 14.93 -64.63
CA THR A 146 -27.52 16.10 -65.56
C THR A 146 -28.26 17.41 -65.20
N SER A 147 -27.72 18.62 -65.37
CA SER A 147 -26.81 19.15 -66.42
C SER A 147 -25.84 20.20 -65.88
#